data_AF-A0A4Y2Q6T4-F1
#
_entry.id   AF-A0A4Y2Q6T4-F1
#
_cell.length_a   1.000
_cell.length_b   1.000
_cell.length_c   1.000
_cell.angle_alpha   90.00
_cell.angle_beta   90.00
_cell.angle_gamma   90.00
#
_symmetry.space_group_name_H-M   'P 1'
#
loop_
_entity.id
_entity.type
_entity.pdbx_description
1 polymer ?
#
loop_
_entity_poly.entity_id
_entity_poly.type
_entity_poly.pdbx_seq_one_letter_code
_entity_poly.pdbx_strand_id
1 'polypeptide(L)'
;ADIHFIYGIADGNGSEAQRLYLERFPNRRLPDRKTFERWHRQLCETGSFLASRSDAGRAKTGGALVVEEAILVMVVDQPSTSTRAVARQLHVSHSKTWRVLKDECLHYYYFNESRN
;
A
#
# COMPACT_ATOMS: atom_id res chain seq x y z
N ALA A 1 -1.79 19.03 9.62
CA ALA A 1 -2.78 18.83 10.70
C ALA A 1 -3.94 19.84 10.63
N ASP A 2 -3.81 20.93 9.87
CA ASP A 2 -4.75 22.07 9.82
C ASP A 2 -6.19 21.69 9.48
N ILE A 3 -6.40 20.73 8.57
CA ILE A 3 -7.74 20.27 8.16
C ILE A 3 -8.52 19.69 9.33
N HIS A 4 -7.92 18.76 10.08
CA HIS A 4 -8.60 18.12 11.21
C HIS A 4 -8.85 19.11 12.35
N PHE A 5 -7.89 20.01 12.60
CA PHE A 5 -8.03 21.05 13.62
C PHE A 5 -9.18 22.01 13.31
N ILE A 6 -9.27 22.50 12.06
CA ILE A 6 -10.36 23.39 11.64
C ILE A 6 -11.71 22.68 11.65
N TYR A 7 -11.75 21.39 11.28
CA TYR A 7 -12.97 20.60 11.36
C TYR A 7 -13.46 20.42 12.81
N GLY A 8 -12.54 20.26 13.76
CA GLY A 8 -12.86 20.24 15.19
C GLY A 8 -13.41 21.57 15.70
N ILE A 9 -12.82 22.70 15.27
CA ILE A 9 -13.34 24.04 15.61
C ILE A 9 -14.75 24.25 15.05
N ALA A 10 -15.03 23.69 13.86
CA ALA A 10 -16.32 23.77 13.21
C ALA A 10 -17.36 22.76 13.76
N ASP A 11 -17.08 22.09 14.88
CA ASP A 11 -17.96 21.10 15.52
C ASP A 11 -18.43 20.00 14.55
N GLY A 12 -17.51 19.53 13.69
CA GLY A 12 -17.81 18.50 12.69
C GLY A 12 -18.61 18.98 11.47
N ASN A 13 -18.83 20.29 11.32
CA ASN A 13 -19.50 20.85 10.14
C ASN A 13 -18.49 21.15 9.02
N GLY A 14 -18.56 20.39 7.92
CA GLY A 14 -17.64 20.54 6.80
C GLY A 14 -17.74 21.89 6.07
N SER A 15 -18.94 22.49 6.00
CA SER A 15 -19.15 23.79 5.34
C SER A 15 -18.57 24.92 6.17
N GLU A 16 -18.79 24.88 7.49
CA GLU A 16 -18.21 25.88 8.40
C GLU A 16 -16.69 25.72 8.50
N ALA A 17 -16.18 24.48 8.51
CA ALA A 17 -14.76 24.21 8.43
C ALA A 17 -14.12 24.82 7.16
N GLN A 18 -14.81 24.73 6.02
CA GLN A 18 -14.34 25.34 4.78
C GLN A 18 -14.26 26.87 4.90
N ARG A 19 -15.28 27.52 5.46
CA ARG A 19 -15.29 28.97 5.71
C ARG A 19 -14.12 29.40 6.60
N LEU A 20 -13.98 28.74 7.75
CA LEU A 20 -12.90 29.01 8.71
C LEU A 20 -11.51 28.74 8.12
N TYR A 21 -11.38 27.73 7.26
CA TYR A 21 -10.12 27.43 6.59
C TYR A 21 -9.71 28.54 5.62
N LEU A 22 -10.67 29.08 4.85
CA LEU A 22 -10.41 30.19 3.94
C LEU A 22 -10.02 31.46 4.70
N GLU A 23 -10.74 31.80 5.77
CA GLU A 23 -10.46 32.97 6.61
C GLU A 23 -9.07 32.90 7.23
N ARG A 24 -8.66 31.72 7.70
CA ARG A 24 -7.36 31.53 8.36
C ARG A 24 -6.20 31.38 7.38
N PHE A 25 -6.46 30.87 6.17
CA PHE A 25 -5.44 30.59 5.16
C PHE A 25 -5.84 31.13 3.77
N PRO A 26 -5.96 32.46 3.61
CA PRO A 26 -6.54 33.07 2.40
C PRO A 26 -5.76 32.77 1.11
N ASN A 27 -4.46 32.47 1.21
CA ASN A 27 -3.59 32.19 0.06
C ASN A 27 -3.40 30.69 -0.22
N ARG A 28 -4.10 29.79 0.48
CA ARG A 28 -4.00 28.34 0.26
C ARG A 28 -5.18 27.84 -0.58
N ARG A 29 -4.96 26.74 -1.29
CA ARG A 29 -6.04 26.04 -1.99
C ARG A 29 -7.11 25.60 -0.98
N LEU A 30 -8.35 26.03 -1.21
CA LEU A 30 -9.49 25.69 -0.38
C LEU A 30 -9.86 24.20 -0.55
N PRO A 31 -9.83 23.39 0.53
CA PRO A 31 -10.35 22.03 0.50
C PRO A 31 -11.88 22.02 0.33
N ASP A 32 -12.44 21.01 -0.34
CA ASP A 32 -13.89 20.81 -0.38
C ASP A 32 -14.43 20.39 1.00
N ARG A 33 -15.69 20.70 1.32
CA ARG A 33 -16.32 20.34 2.61
C ARG A 33 -16.21 18.85 2.92
N LYS A 34 -16.37 18.00 1.90
CA LYS A 34 -16.29 16.53 2.03
C LYS A 34 -14.87 16.06 2.37
N THR A 35 -13.87 16.88 2.05
CA THR A 35 -12.48 16.61 2.39
C THR A 35 -12.36 16.54 3.90
N PHE A 36 -12.85 17.55 4.63
CA PHE A 36 -12.80 17.59 6.10
C PHE A 36 -13.47 16.37 6.75
N GLU A 37 -14.69 16.04 6.31
CA GLU A 37 -15.45 14.88 6.78
C GLU A 37 -14.71 13.56 6.52
N ARG A 38 -14.18 13.39 5.31
CA ARG A 38 -13.43 12.18 4.91
C ARG A 38 -12.18 12.00 5.77
N TRP A 39 -11.41 13.07 5.98
CA TRP A 39 -10.19 13.01 6.78
C TRP A 39 -10.48 12.65 8.23
N HIS A 40 -11.54 13.21 8.82
CA HIS A 40 -11.97 12.85 10.18
C HIS A 40 -12.38 11.38 10.25
N ARG A 41 -13.22 10.93 9.32
CA ARG A 41 -13.68 9.53 9.26
C ARG A 41 -12.50 8.56 9.15
N GLN A 42 -11.57 8.84 8.24
CA GLN A 42 -10.41 7.98 8.02
C GLN A 42 -9.53 7.87 9.27
N LEU A 43 -9.37 8.95 10.04
CA LEU A 43 -8.70 8.92 11.33
C LEU A 43 -9.44 8.06 12.36
N CYS A 44 -10.76 8.17 12.45
CA CYS A 44 -11.56 7.37 13.38
C CYS A 44 -11.54 5.88 13.01
N GLU A 45 -11.57 5.55 11.71
CA GLU A 45 -11.64 4.17 11.22
C GLU A 45 -10.26 3.48 11.19
N THR A 46 -9.20 4.21 10.81
CA THR A 46 -7.89 3.59 10.52
C THR A 46 -6.74 4.18 11.33
N GLY A 47 -6.95 5.28 12.06
CA GLY A 47 -5.89 6.01 12.75
C GLY A 47 -4.86 6.66 11.82
N SER A 48 -5.09 6.66 10.50
CA SER A 48 -4.11 7.07 9.50
C SER A 48 -4.67 8.06 8.48
N PHE A 49 -3.82 9.02 8.12
CA PHE A 49 -4.03 9.95 7.02
C PHE A 49 -3.73 9.32 5.65
N LEU A 50 -3.04 8.19 5.61
CA LEU A 50 -2.74 7.49 4.36
C LEU A 50 -3.96 6.72 3.91
N ALA A 51 -4.32 6.85 2.63
CA ALA A 51 -5.29 5.94 2.03
C ALA A 51 -4.81 4.50 2.28
N SER A 52 -5.74 3.62 2.68
CA SER A 52 -5.38 2.22 2.90
C SER A 52 -4.76 1.67 1.62
N ARG A 53 -3.57 1.09 1.74
CA ARG A 53 -2.92 0.40 0.61
C ARG A 53 -3.72 -0.80 0.11
N SER A 54 -4.71 -1.27 0.89
CA SER A 54 -5.69 -2.27 0.43
C SER A 54 -6.52 -1.77 -0.74
N ASP A 55 -6.73 -0.45 -0.84
CA ASP A 55 -7.53 0.17 -1.90
C ASP A 55 -6.66 0.53 -3.11
N ALA A 56 -5.34 0.39 -2.99
CA ALA A 56 -4.37 0.65 -4.04
C ALA A 56 -4.14 -0.61 -4.90
N GLY A 57 -5.21 -1.15 -5.49
CA GLY A 57 -5.10 -2.21 -6.49
C GLY A 57 -6.27 -3.19 -6.51
N ARG A 58 -6.32 -4.01 -7.56
CA ARG A 58 -7.25 -5.14 -7.64
C ARG A 58 -6.82 -6.20 -6.63
N ALA A 59 -7.75 -6.65 -5.78
CA ALA A 59 -7.54 -7.79 -4.90
C ALA A 59 -7.00 -9.00 -5.70
N LYS A 60 -5.95 -9.65 -5.19
CA LYS A 60 -5.40 -10.87 -5.80
C LYS A 60 -6.49 -11.95 -5.80
N THR A 61 -6.66 -12.65 -6.92
CA THR A 61 -7.56 -13.81 -6.98
C THR A 61 -6.95 -14.98 -6.20
N GLY A 62 -7.78 -15.92 -5.73
CA GLY A 62 -7.27 -17.12 -5.02
C GLY A 62 -6.23 -17.89 -5.83
N GLY A 63 -6.43 -18.03 -7.14
CA GLY A 63 -5.44 -18.66 -8.02
C GLY A 63 -4.12 -17.90 -8.13
N ALA A 64 -4.13 -16.57 -8.01
CA ALA A 64 -2.89 -15.80 -7.97
C ALA A 64 -2.11 -16.06 -6.67
N LEU A 65 -2.79 -16.23 -5.53
CA LEU A 65 -2.13 -16.55 -4.25
C LEU A 65 -1.50 -17.94 -4.27
N VAL A 66 -2.20 -18.95 -4.79
CA VAL A 66 -1.66 -20.33 -4.93
C VAL A 66 -0.38 -20.35 -5.77
N VAL A 67 -0.35 -19.58 -6.86
CA VAL A 67 0.84 -19.46 -7.71
C VAL A 67 1.99 -18.75 -6.98
N GLU A 68 1.69 -17.72 -6.20
CA GLU A 68 2.69 -17.03 -5.39
C GLU A 68 3.27 -17.96 -4.32
N GLU A 69 2.43 -18.69 -3.62
CA GLU A 69 2.85 -19.69 -2.63
C GLU A 69 3.73 -20.78 -3.25
N ALA A 70 3.37 -21.31 -4.43
CA ALA A 70 4.20 -22.27 -5.14
C ALA A 70 5.60 -21.70 -5.50
N ILE A 71 5.68 -20.41 -5.87
CA ILE A 71 6.96 -19.73 -6.10
C ILE A 71 7.79 -19.67 -4.81
N LEU A 72 7.17 -19.30 -3.68
CA LEU A 72 7.88 -19.19 -2.40
C LEU A 72 8.36 -20.56 -1.91
N VAL A 73 7.50 -21.59 -1.95
CA VAL A 73 7.82 -22.96 -1.54
C VAL A 73 9.01 -23.50 -2.33
N MET A 74 9.01 -23.31 -3.65
CA MET A 74 10.09 -23.79 -4.50
C MET A 74 11.44 -23.12 -4.21
N VAL A 75 11.44 -21.82 -3.89
CA VAL A 75 12.66 -21.10 -3.52
C VAL A 75 13.16 -21.50 -2.14
N VAL A 76 12.26 -21.81 -1.20
CA VAL A 76 12.63 -22.34 0.12
C VAL A 76 13.25 -23.72 0.02
N ASP A 77 12.67 -24.61 -0.80
CA ASP A 77 13.20 -25.97 -1.02
C ASP A 77 14.54 -25.97 -1.76
N GLN A 78 14.72 -25.05 -2.72
CA GLN A 78 15.93 -24.98 -3.56
C GLN A 78 16.45 -23.54 -3.69
N PRO A 79 17.13 -22.99 -2.66
CA PRO A 79 17.54 -21.58 -2.61
C PRO A 79 18.53 -21.14 -3.70
N SER A 80 19.30 -22.09 -4.26
CA SER A 80 20.25 -21.84 -5.36
C SER A 80 19.58 -21.69 -6.72
N THR A 81 18.26 -21.93 -6.80
CA THR A 81 17.53 -21.89 -8.06
C THR A 81 17.32 -20.46 -8.53
N SER A 82 17.76 -20.17 -9.76
CA SER A 82 17.53 -18.85 -10.34
C SER A 82 16.03 -18.57 -10.53
N THR A 83 15.64 -17.31 -10.43
CA THR A 83 14.27 -16.83 -10.74
C THR A 83 13.76 -17.29 -12.12
N ARG A 84 14.65 -17.47 -13.11
CA ARG A 84 14.31 -17.98 -14.45
C ARG A 84 13.98 -19.47 -14.45
N ALA A 85 14.67 -20.26 -13.63
CA ALA A 85 14.42 -21.69 -13.49
C ALA A 85 13.10 -21.95 -12.74
N VAL A 86 12.83 -21.21 -11.66
CA VAL A 86 11.53 -21.23 -10.96
C VAL A 86 10.38 -20.91 -11.92
N ALA A 87 10.52 -19.84 -12.70
CA ALA A 87 9.51 -19.44 -13.67
C ALA A 87 9.20 -20.54 -14.70
N ARG A 88 10.24 -21.23 -15.19
CA ARG A 88 10.09 -22.36 -16.12
C ARG A 88 9.37 -23.55 -15.51
N GLN A 89 9.69 -23.90 -14.27
CA GLN A 89 9.10 -25.07 -13.59
C GLN A 89 7.63 -24.84 -13.23
N LEU A 90 7.28 -23.62 -12.81
CA LEU A 90 5.90 -23.27 -12.42
C LEU A 90 5.04 -22.74 -13.58
N HIS A 91 5.58 -22.73 -14.80
CA HIS A 91 4.90 -22.19 -15.99
C HIS A 91 4.39 -20.75 -15.82
N VAL A 92 5.14 -19.93 -15.10
CA VAL A 92 4.85 -18.51 -14.86
C VAL A 92 5.86 -17.61 -15.56
N SER A 93 5.55 -16.34 -15.70
CA SER A 93 6.53 -15.39 -16.24
C SER A 93 7.66 -15.13 -15.24
N HIS A 94 8.86 -14.92 -15.77
CA HIS A 94 10.03 -14.51 -14.98
C HIS A 94 9.76 -13.22 -14.19
N SER A 95 9.07 -12.25 -14.80
CA SER A 95 8.68 -11.00 -14.14
C SER A 95 7.71 -11.20 -12.98
N LYS A 96 6.77 -12.16 -13.07
CA LYS A 96 5.88 -12.51 -11.95
C LYS A 96 6.71 -13.11 -10.81
N THR A 97 7.58 -14.07 -11.11
CA THR A 97 8.48 -14.69 -10.12
C THR A 97 9.34 -13.64 -9.39
N TRP A 98 9.98 -12.75 -10.13
CA TRP A 98 10.79 -11.68 -9.54
C TRP A 98 9.97 -10.71 -8.68
N ARG A 99 8.75 -10.35 -9.11
CA ARG A 99 7.87 -9.47 -8.34
C ARG A 99 7.45 -10.10 -7.01
N VAL A 100 7.08 -11.39 -7.02
CA VAL A 100 6.68 -12.12 -5.81
C VAL A 100 7.81 -12.18 -4.80
N LEU A 101 9.02 -12.54 -5.24
CA LEU A 101 10.19 -12.59 -4.35
C LEU A 101 10.60 -11.21 -3.82
N LYS A 102 10.35 -10.14 -4.59
CA LYS A 102 10.58 -8.76 -4.17
C LYS A 102 9.54 -8.28 -3.16
N ASP A 103 8.26 -8.57 -3.40
CA ASP A 103 7.15 -8.15 -2.55
C ASP A 103 7.17 -8.86 -1.19
N GLU A 104 7.58 -10.14 -1.16
CA GLU A 104 7.69 -10.97 0.05
C GLU A 104 9.09 -10.89 0.71
N CYS A 105 9.93 -9.93 0.32
CA CYS A 105 11.27 -9.70 0.89
C CYS A 105 12.24 -10.90 0.89
N LEU A 106 12.03 -11.93 0.06
CA LEU A 106 12.89 -13.13 0.03
C LEU A 106 14.21 -12.96 -0.75
N HIS A 107 14.47 -11.78 -1.32
CA HIS A 107 15.61 -11.60 -2.22
C HIS A 107 16.63 -10.56 -1.73
N TYR A 108 17.20 -10.77 -0.54
CA TYR A 108 18.51 -10.17 -0.23
C TYR A 108 19.54 -11.08 0.47
N TYR A 109 19.17 -12.20 1.12
CA TYR A 109 20.14 -12.94 1.93
C TYR A 109 20.73 -14.24 1.32
N TYR A 110 20.05 -14.95 0.42
CA TYR A 110 20.55 -16.28 -0.01
C TYR A 110 21.53 -16.28 -1.20
N PHE A 111 21.71 -15.16 -1.90
CA PHE A 111 22.59 -15.12 -3.08
C PHE A 111 24.05 -14.73 -2.76
N ASN A 112 24.33 -14.23 -1.55
CA ASN A 112 25.66 -13.73 -1.19
C ASN A 112 26.49 -14.68 -0.31
N GLU A 113 25.92 -15.76 0.21
CA GLU A 113 26.63 -16.66 1.15
C GLU A 113 27.28 -17.88 0.48
N SER A 114 27.12 -18.06 -0.85
CA SER A 114 27.76 -19.14 -1.61
C SER A 114 28.93 -18.67 -2.50
N ARG A 115 29.52 -17.51 -2.19
CA ARG A 115 30.84 -17.09 -2.68
C ARG A 115 31.75 -16.72 -1.50
N ASN A 116 32.23 -17.73 -0.79
CA ASN A 116 33.53 -17.75 -0.12
C ASN A 116 34.01 -19.20 0.03
#